data_AF-A0A142D8B7-F1
#
_entry.id   AF-A0A142D8B7-F1
#
_cell.length_a   1.000
_cell.length_b   1.000
_cell.length_c   1.000
_cell.angle_alpha   90.00
_cell.angle_beta   90.00
_cell.angle_gamma   90.00
#
_symmetry.space_group_name_H-M   'P 1'
#
loop_
_entity.id
_entity.type
_entity.pdbx_description
1 polymer ?
#
loop_
_entity_poly.entity_id
_entity_poly.type
_entity_poly.pdbx_seq_one_letter_code
_entity_poly.pdbx_strand_id
1 'polypeptide(L)'
;GEFICPSSGKPCSCGEEGNVPNCERLASGAICGEHKPVSYNEIDGSLYKEKELIFPPELVLRNNLPLKLHGFGGIRWYRPLKLKHLLDLKSLYPAAKLVVGNTEVGIEINFKNAQYPVLISATHVPELNVLSIKEDGLEIGSSVRLSRLQEFLKEVIVEREVHETSSCRAISDQLKWFAGKQVKNVASVGGNICTASPISDLNPLWMASRADF
;
A
#
# COMPACT_ATOMS: atom_id res chain seq x y z
N GLY A 1 12.66 34.16 -0.12
CA GLY A 1 12.12 32.86 0.32
C GLY A 1 13.29 31.94 0.53
N GLU A 2 13.31 31.17 1.61
CA GLU A 2 14.39 30.22 1.88
C GLU A 2 14.49 29.17 0.77
N PHE A 3 15.71 28.90 0.30
CA PHE A 3 15.96 27.86 -0.69
C PHE A 3 15.72 26.49 -0.05
N ILE A 4 14.79 25.71 -0.62
CA ILE A 4 14.49 24.36 -0.17
C ILE A 4 15.38 23.38 -0.93
N CYS A 5 16.13 22.55 -0.20
CA CYS A 5 17.03 21.56 -0.76
C CYS A 5 16.27 20.53 -1.63
N PRO A 6 16.65 20.30 -2.89
CA PRO A 6 16.04 19.24 -3.70
C PRO A 6 16.27 17.82 -3.14
N SER A 7 17.30 17.62 -2.30
CA SER A 7 17.67 16.32 -1.75
C SER A 7 17.02 16.01 -0.41
N SER A 8 16.71 17.02 0.41
CA SER A 8 16.13 16.84 1.75
C SER A 8 14.74 17.45 1.91
N GLY A 9 14.37 18.34 0.98
CA GLY A 9 13.14 19.12 0.99
C GLY A 9 12.93 19.95 2.26
N LYS A 10 14.03 20.29 2.94
CA LYS A 10 14.10 21.25 4.05
C LYS A 10 14.89 22.49 3.61
N PRO A 11 14.74 23.63 4.30
CA PRO A 11 15.65 24.77 4.12
C PRO A 11 17.10 24.31 4.30
N CYS A 12 17.96 24.62 3.34
CA CYS A 12 19.38 24.33 3.47
C CYS A 12 20.25 25.41 2.81
N SER A 13 21.43 25.63 3.39
CA SER A 13 22.46 26.55 2.89
C SER A 13 23.31 25.94 1.77
N CYS A 14 22.91 24.78 1.22
CA CYS A 14 23.64 24.06 0.19
C CYS A 14 23.81 24.85 -1.12
N GLY A 15 23.09 25.98 -1.26
CA GLY A 15 23.19 26.91 -2.39
C GLY A 15 24.04 28.15 -2.13
N GLU A 16 24.62 28.32 -0.93
CA GLU A 16 25.39 29.54 -0.60
C GLU A 16 26.91 29.38 -0.68
N GLU A 17 27.45 28.15 -0.59
CA GLU A 17 28.90 27.92 -0.73
C GLU A 17 29.18 26.62 -1.51
N GLY A 18 29.56 26.76 -2.77
CA GLY A 18 29.96 25.63 -3.61
C GLY A 18 30.52 26.08 -4.95
N ASN A 19 31.83 26.29 -5.02
CA ASN A 19 32.61 26.51 -6.24
C ASN A 19 32.23 25.49 -7.34
N VAL A 20 31.55 25.94 -8.38
CA VAL A 20 31.43 25.22 -9.66
C VAL A 20 32.52 25.77 -10.59
N PRO A 21 33.48 24.95 -11.09
CA PRO A 21 34.37 25.44 -12.12
C PRO A 21 33.63 25.52 -13.46
N ASN A 22 33.57 26.75 -13.98
CA ASN A 22 33.38 27.17 -15.37
C ASN A 22 32.37 26.42 -16.27
N CYS A 23 31.26 27.10 -16.57
CA CYS A 23 30.77 27.15 -17.95
C CYS A 23 30.40 28.60 -18.28
N GLU A 24 30.87 29.05 -19.44
CA GLU A 24 31.06 30.44 -19.82
C GLU A 24 29.76 31.24 -19.96
N ARG A 25 29.87 32.53 -19.64
CA ARG A 25 28.84 33.55 -19.85
C ARG A 25 28.54 33.72 -21.34
N LEU A 26 27.26 33.73 -21.69
CA LEU A 26 26.72 34.59 -22.74
C LEU A 26 25.34 35.11 -22.31
N ALA A 27 25.18 36.42 -22.49
CA ALA A 27 24.12 37.23 -21.91
C ALA A 27 22.81 37.20 -22.70
N SER A 28 21.76 37.69 -22.01
CA SER A 28 20.57 38.40 -22.54
C SER A 28 19.26 37.61 -22.58
N GLY A 29 18.23 38.20 -21.95
CA GLY A 29 16.83 38.03 -22.34
C GLY A 29 16.03 37.07 -21.47
N ALA A 30 15.18 37.62 -20.61
CA ALA A 30 14.10 36.88 -19.96
C ALA A 30 13.17 36.28 -21.03
N ILE A 31 12.92 34.96 -20.97
CA ILE A 31 11.70 34.27 -21.41
C ILE A 31 11.68 32.90 -20.69
N CYS A 32 10.49 32.56 -20.19
CA CYS A 32 9.98 31.28 -19.69
C CYS A 32 10.94 30.08 -19.81
N GLY A 33 11.35 29.52 -18.66
CA GLY A 33 12.26 28.38 -18.60
C GLY A 33 11.76 27.17 -19.39
N GLU A 34 12.36 26.94 -20.55
CA GLU A 34 12.28 25.67 -21.26
C GLU A 34 12.92 24.59 -20.38
N HIS A 35 12.13 23.62 -19.94
CA HIS A 35 12.66 22.38 -19.40
C HIS A 35 13.39 21.65 -20.53
N LYS A 36 14.71 21.83 -20.63
CA LYS A 36 15.53 20.99 -21.51
C LYS A 36 15.46 19.54 -20.99
N PRO A 37 15.02 18.57 -21.82
CA PRO A 37 15.09 17.17 -21.44
C PRO A 37 16.55 16.83 -21.16
N VAL A 38 16.81 16.23 -20.00
CA VAL A 38 18.13 15.67 -19.70
C VAL A 38 18.38 14.57 -20.72
N SER A 39 19.37 14.79 -21.59
CA SER A 39 19.81 13.84 -22.61
C SER A 39 20.13 12.48 -21.97
N TYR A 40 19.36 11.46 -22.36
CA TYR A 40 19.53 10.07 -21.96
C TYR A 40 20.46 9.39 -23.00
N ASN A 41 21.61 8.89 -22.58
CA ASN A 41 22.47 8.06 -23.42
C ASN A 41 22.07 6.59 -23.24
N GLU A 42 21.50 5.99 -24.28
CA GLU A 42 20.92 4.63 -24.26
C GLU A 42 21.93 3.47 -24.27
N ILE A 43 23.25 3.72 -24.23
CA ILE A 43 24.18 2.75 -24.83
C ILE A 43 24.89 1.80 -23.83
N ASP A 44 24.94 2.06 -22.51
CA ASP A 44 25.74 1.19 -21.62
C ASP A 44 24.99 0.55 -20.43
N GLY A 45 23.76 0.98 -20.09
CA GLY A 45 22.94 0.32 -19.05
C GLY A 45 23.56 0.16 -17.65
N SER A 46 24.79 0.64 -17.43
CA SER A 46 25.67 0.33 -16.30
C SER A 46 25.60 1.38 -15.18
N LEU A 47 24.84 2.45 -15.38
CA LEU A 47 24.69 3.53 -14.40
C LEU A 47 23.21 3.88 -14.23
N TYR A 48 22.50 3.06 -13.45
CA TYR A 48 21.39 3.58 -12.67
C TYR A 48 21.97 4.62 -11.71
N LYS A 49 22.05 5.88 -12.16
CA LYS A 49 22.47 6.99 -11.32
C LYS A 49 21.64 6.97 -10.04
N GLU A 50 22.33 7.10 -8.91
CA GLU A 50 21.85 7.22 -7.51
C GLU A 50 20.96 8.46 -7.27
N LYS A 51 20.07 8.77 -8.21
CA LYS A 51 19.19 9.94 -8.18
C LYS A 51 17.75 9.46 -8.32
N GLU A 52 17.29 8.73 -7.32
CA GLU A 52 15.88 8.45 -7.15
C GLU A 52 15.13 9.73 -6.76
N LEU A 53 13.81 9.74 -7.00
CA LEU A 53 12.96 10.84 -6.55
C LEU A 53 12.90 10.84 -5.02
N ILE A 54 13.08 12.01 -4.42
CA ILE A 54 12.88 12.16 -2.99
C ILE A 54 11.40 11.96 -2.65
N PHE A 55 11.14 11.38 -1.47
CA PHE A 55 9.78 11.34 -0.94
C PHE A 55 9.36 12.76 -0.53
N PRO A 56 8.17 13.25 -0.93
CA PRO A 56 7.73 14.62 -0.62
C PRO A 56 7.74 14.90 0.89
N PRO A 57 8.50 15.90 1.38
CA PRO A 57 8.61 16.21 2.81
C PRO A 57 7.27 16.53 3.47
N GLU A 58 6.35 17.14 2.72
CA GLU A 58 5.02 17.50 3.18
C GLU A 58 4.20 16.25 3.56
N LEU A 59 4.46 15.11 2.89
CA LEU A 59 3.80 13.84 3.20
C LEU A 59 4.43 13.14 4.41
N VAL A 60 5.70 13.39 4.72
CA VAL A 60 6.35 12.85 5.93
C VAL A 60 5.74 13.48 7.19
N LEU A 61 5.48 14.78 7.15
CA LEU A 61 4.93 15.56 8.27
C LEU A 61 3.40 15.48 8.37
N ARG A 62 2.75 14.77 7.44
CA ARG A 62 1.29 14.73 7.35
C ARG A 62 0.68 13.89 8.48
N ASN A 63 -0.21 14.51 9.24
CA ASN A 63 -1.08 13.79 10.17
C ASN A 63 -2.15 12.98 9.42
N ASN A 64 -2.37 11.74 9.84
CA ASN A 64 -3.49 10.93 9.37
C ASN A 64 -4.79 11.46 9.99
N LEU A 65 -5.70 11.92 9.13
CA LEU A 65 -7.04 12.37 9.54
C LEU A 65 -8.12 11.40 9.05
N PRO A 66 -9.19 11.15 9.83
CA PRO A 66 -10.34 10.44 9.30
C PRO A 66 -10.94 11.24 8.15
N LEU A 67 -11.38 10.55 7.10
CA LEU A 67 -11.93 11.19 5.90
C LEU A 67 -13.38 10.78 5.66
N LYS A 68 -14.16 11.72 5.14
CA LYS A 68 -15.50 11.52 4.60
C LYS A 68 -15.56 12.24 3.26
N LEU A 69 -15.75 11.48 2.19
CA LEU A 69 -15.81 11.99 0.82
C LEU A 69 -17.17 11.69 0.22
N HIS A 70 -17.59 12.58 -0.67
CA HIS A 70 -18.79 12.44 -1.49
C HIS A 70 -18.37 12.30 -2.95
N GLY A 71 -18.86 11.25 -3.61
CA GLY A 71 -18.64 10.97 -5.02
C GLY A 71 -19.89 11.23 -5.85
N PHE A 72 -19.73 11.14 -7.17
CA PHE A 72 -20.83 11.18 -8.13
C PHE A 72 -21.88 10.11 -7.80
N GLY A 73 -23.15 10.38 -8.13
CA GLY A 73 -24.25 9.45 -7.84
C GLY A 73 -24.58 9.31 -6.35
N GLY A 74 -24.10 10.21 -5.48
CA GLY A 74 -24.40 10.19 -4.05
C GLY A 74 -23.58 9.16 -3.25
N ILE A 75 -22.53 8.59 -3.84
CA ILE A 75 -21.63 7.67 -3.15
C ILE A 75 -20.96 8.38 -1.99
N ARG A 76 -20.93 7.72 -0.82
CA ARG A 76 -20.23 8.20 0.37
C ARG A 76 -19.09 7.24 0.69
N TRP A 77 -17.89 7.79 0.86
CA TRP A 77 -16.71 7.02 1.23
C TRP A 77 -16.14 7.51 2.55
N TYR A 78 -15.94 6.59 3.48
CA TYR A 78 -15.42 6.87 4.82
C TYR A 78 -14.07 6.18 5.03
N ARG A 79 -13.12 6.88 5.66
CA ARG A 79 -11.85 6.32 6.13
C ARG A 79 -11.70 6.54 7.64
N PRO A 80 -12.20 5.62 8.48
CA PRO A 80 -11.89 5.62 9.91
C PRO A 80 -10.40 5.31 10.16
N LEU A 81 -9.90 5.78 11.30
CA LEU A 81 -8.53 5.49 11.78
C LEU A 81 -8.53 4.70 13.10
N LYS A 82 -9.71 4.39 13.64
CA LYS A 82 -9.89 3.67 14.91
C LYS A 82 -10.92 2.57 14.70
N LEU A 83 -10.71 1.41 15.32
CA LEU A 83 -11.63 0.28 15.21
C LEU A 83 -13.05 0.65 15.64
N LYS A 84 -13.19 1.38 16.76
CA LYS A 84 -14.49 1.86 17.25
C LYS A 84 -15.28 2.61 16.17
N HIS A 85 -14.64 3.56 15.47
CA HIS A 85 -15.33 4.33 14.42
C HIS A 85 -15.71 3.47 13.21
N LEU A 86 -14.90 2.45 12.88
CA LEU A 86 -15.26 1.50 11.83
C LEU A 86 -16.52 0.70 12.22
N LEU A 87 -16.58 0.22 13.47
CA LEU A 87 -17.74 -0.50 14.00
C LEU A 87 -18.98 0.40 14.07
N ASP A 88 -18.85 1.64 14.54
CA ASP A 88 -19.93 2.63 14.58
C ASP A 88 -20.48 2.89 13.16
N LEU A 89 -19.59 3.09 12.17
CA LEU A 89 -19.99 3.26 10.77
C LEU A 89 -20.68 2.03 10.19
N LYS A 90 -20.20 0.83 10.54
CA LYS A 90 -20.80 -0.43 10.08
C LYS A 90 -22.15 -0.69 10.74
N SER A 91 -22.34 -0.27 12.00
CA SER A 91 -23.62 -0.30 12.69
C SER A 91 -24.62 0.70 12.09
N LEU A 92 -24.18 1.92 11.81
CA LEU A 92 -25.00 2.96 11.19
C LEU A 92 -25.38 2.64 9.74
N TYR A 93 -24.48 1.97 9.01
CA TYR A 93 -24.69 1.55 7.63
C TYR A 93 -24.42 0.05 7.48
N PRO A 94 -25.35 -0.83 7.89
CA PRO A 94 -25.15 -2.29 7.84
C PRO A 94 -24.83 -2.81 6.44
N ALA A 95 -25.41 -2.20 5.40
CA ALA A 95 -25.17 -2.54 4.00
C ALA A 95 -23.87 -1.95 3.41
N ALA A 96 -23.13 -1.12 4.16
CA ALA A 96 -21.90 -0.53 3.65
C ALA A 96 -20.86 -1.60 3.31
N LYS A 97 -20.25 -1.48 2.13
CA LYS A 97 -19.19 -2.39 1.68
C LYS A 97 -17.87 -1.96 2.29
N LEU A 98 -17.19 -2.89 2.96
CA LEU A 98 -15.84 -2.69 3.46
C LEU A 98 -14.86 -2.80 2.28
N VAL A 99 -13.89 -1.89 2.21
CA VAL A 99 -12.89 -1.84 1.14
C VAL A 99 -11.49 -1.75 1.73
N VAL A 100 -10.56 -2.58 1.25
CA VAL A 100 -9.13 -2.43 1.51
C VAL A 100 -8.38 -2.17 0.20
N GLY A 101 -8.11 -3.22 -0.57
CA GLY A 101 -7.39 -3.13 -1.86
C GLY A 101 -8.24 -2.85 -3.09
N ASN A 102 -9.57 -2.90 -2.96
CA ASN A 102 -10.53 -2.75 -4.06
C ASN A 102 -10.42 -3.78 -5.22
N THR A 103 -9.63 -4.86 -5.04
CA THR A 103 -9.36 -5.84 -6.10
C THR A 103 -10.55 -6.73 -6.47
N GLU A 104 -11.52 -6.92 -5.56
CA GLU A 104 -12.82 -7.56 -5.87
C GLU A 104 -13.92 -6.52 -6.04
N VAL A 105 -14.08 -5.59 -5.09
CA VAL A 105 -15.15 -4.58 -5.10
C VAL A 105 -15.14 -3.77 -6.41
N GLY A 106 -13.95 -3.44 -6.94
CA GLY A 106 -13.83 -2.78 -8.24
C GLY A 106 -14.33 -3.64 -9.41
N ILE A 107 -14.12 -4.96 -9.36
CA ILE A 107 -14.64 -5.88 -10.37
C ILE A 107 -16.16 -5.99 -10.27
N GLU A 108 -16.71 -6.10 -9.06
CA GLU A 108 -18.15 -6.14 -8.82
C GLU A 108 -18.84 -4.88 -9.39
N ILE A 109 -18.30 -3.70 -9.12
CA ILE A 109 -18.86 -2.43 -9.63
C ILE A 109 -18.73 -2.35 -11.16
N ASN A 110 -17.54 -2.59 -11.70
CA ASN A 110 -17.26 -2.32 -13.13
C ASN A 110 -17.83 -3.38 -14.07
N PHE A 111 -17.89 -4.65 -13.65
CA PHE A 111 -18.22 -5.77 -14.53
C PHE A 111 -19.45 -6.57 -14.08
N LYS A 112 -19.87 -6.46 -12.82
CA LYS A 112 -21.08 -7.12 -12.30
C LYS A 112 -22.22 -6.13 -12.02
N ASN A 113 -22.06 -4.85 -12.39
CA ASN A 113 -23.02 -3.77 -12.18
C ASN A 113 -23.47 -3.62 -10.71
N ALA A 114 -22.60 -3.96 -9.76
CA ALA A 114 -22.89 -3.83 -8.34
C ALA A 114 -22.90 -2.37 -7.91
N GLN A 115 -23.85 -1.98 -7.06
CA GLN A 115 -24.03 -0.61 -6.61
C GLN A 115 -23.80 -0.52 -5.09
N TYR A 116 -22.75 0.21 -4.69
CA TYR A 116 -22.39 0.40 -3.29
C TYR A 116 -22.43 1.89 -2.91
N PRO A 117 -23.58 2.40 -2.40
CA PRO A 117 -23.73 3.82 -2.10
C PRO A 117 -22.91 4.26 -0.88
N VAL A 118 -22.49 3.32 -0.02
CA VAL A 118 -21.64 3.60 1.14
C VAL A 118 -20.46 2.62 1.15
N LEU A 119 -19.26 3.18 1.14
CA LEU A 119 -18.00 2.47 1.19
C LEU A 119 -17.24 2.88 2.47
N ILE A 120 -16.67 1.90 3.17
CA ILE A 120 -15.87 2.14 4.37
C ILE A 120 -14.49 1.51 4.15
N SER A 121 -13.44 2.34 4.12
CA SER A 121 -12.06 1.88 4.02
C SER A 121 -11.55 1.38 5.37
N ALA A 122 -11.14 0.11 5.44
CA ALA A 122 -10.58 -0.50 6.65
C ALA A 122 -9.05 -0.38 6.71
N THR A 123 -8.41 0.09 5.64
CA THR A 123 -6.95 0.05 5.42
C THR A 123 -6.14 0.72 6.54
N HIS A 124 -6.67 1.75 7.20
CA HIS A 124 -5.93 2.57 8.17
C HIS A 124 -6.31 2.30 9.63
N VAL A 125 -7.04 1.22 9.90
CA VAL A 125 -7.34 0.78 11.27
C VAL A 125 -6.17 -0.08 11.77
N PRO A 126 -5.39 0.37 12.78
CA PRO A 126 -4.17 -0.32 13.21
C PRO A 126 -4.41 -1.77 13.64
N GLU A 127 -5.49 -2.01 14.38
CA GLU A 127 -5.86 -3.33 14.89
C GLU A 127 -6.06 -4.35 13.75
N LEU A 128 -6.54 -3.89 12.59
CA LEU A 128 -6.75 -4.76 11.42
C LEU A 128 -5.48 -4.97 10.58
N ASN A 129 -4.37 -4.33 10.93
CA ASN A 129 -3.07 -4.48 10.25
C ASN A 129 -2.02 -5.16 11.14
N VAL A 130 -2.43 -5.72 12.28
CA VAL A 130 -1.55 -6.50 13.16
C VAL A 130 -1.06 -7.75 12.44
N LEU A 131 0.21 -8.10 12.66
CA LEU A 131 0.79 -9.35 12.23
C LEU A 131 1.80 -9.77 13.30
N SER A 132 1.48 -10.82 14.06
CA SER A 132 2.31 -11.23 15.20
C SER A 132 2.30 -12.74 15.42
N ILE A 133 3.36 -13.25 16.05
CA ILE A 133 3.49 -14.65 16.46
C ILE A 133 2.98 -14.75 17.90
N LYS A 134 2.09 -15.71 18.16
CA LYS A 134 1.58 -16.09 19.48
C LYS A 134 2.11 -17.48 19.87
N GLU A 135 1.76 -17.93 21.07
CA GLU A 135 2.12 -19.26 21.56
C GLU A 135 1.45 -20.38 20.74
N ASP A 136 0.24 -20.13 20.24
CA ASP A 136 -0.63 -21.10 19.55
C ASP A 136 -0.73 -20.88 18.03
N GLY A 137 -0.07 -19.87 17.47
CA GLY A 137 -0.08 -19.63 16.03
C GLY A 137 0.25 -18.20 15.62
N LEU A 138 -0.29 -17.78 14.47
CA LEU A 138 -0.11 -16.44 13.93
C LEU A 138 -1.40 -15.64 14.07
N GLU A 139 -1.31 -14.44 14.65
CA GLU A 139 -2.38 -13.45 14.62
C GLU A 139 -2.23 -12.58 13.37
N ILE A 140 -3.23 -12.64 12.48
CA ILE A 140 -3.20 -11.95 11.18
C ILE A 140 -4.40 -10.99 11.09
N GLY A 141 -4.11 -9.70 11.04
CA GLY A 141 -5.11 -8.66 10.84
C GLY A 141 -5.76 -8.74 9.46
N SER A 142 -7.08 -8.52 9.40
CA SER A 142 -7.87 -8.68 8.17
C SER A 142 -7.48 -7.73 7.03
N SER A 143 -6.87 -6.59 7.34
CA SER A 143 -6.37 -5.60 6.36
C SER A 143 -4.91 -5.81 5.96
N VAL A 144 -4.22 -6.81 6.52
CA VAL A 144 -2.85 -7.17 6.12
C VAL A 144 -2.82 -7.50 4.62
N ARG A 145 -1.87 -6.90 3.91
CA ARG A 145 -1.66 -7.08 2.47
C ARG A 145 -1.04 -8.45 2.21
N LEU A 146 -1.43 -9.10 1.12
CA LEU A 146 -0.91 -10.43 0.77
C LEU A 146 0.61 -10.44 0.55
N SER A 147 1.19 -9.35 0.03
CA SER A 147 2.65 -9.23 -0.08
C SER A 147 3.34 -9.19 1.28
N ARG A 148 2.79 -8.43 2.24
CA ARG A 148 3.30 -8.36 3.61
C ARG A 148 3.17 -9.70 4.33
N LEU A 149 2.04 -10.39 4.16
CA LEU A 149 1.86 -11.75 4.68
C LEU A 149 2.92 -12.70 4.09
N GLN A 150 3.13 -12.65 2.78
CA GLN A 150 4.11 -13.51 2.11
C GLN A 150 5.55 -13.31 2.63
N GLU A 151 5.94 -12.06 2.89
CA GLU A 151 7.25 -11.74 3.48
C GLU A 151 7.36 -12.29 4.90
N PHE A 152 6.36 -12.02 5.74
CA PHE A 152 6.33 -12.47 7.12
C PHE A 152 6.33 -14.00 7.26
N LEU A 153 5.57 -14.71 6.42
CA LEU A 153 5.58 -16.18 6.43
C LEU A 153 6.97 -16.74 6.11
N LYS A 154 7.72 -16.11 5.20
CA LYS A 154 9.10 -16.53 4.91
C LYS A 154 10.02 -16.35 6.11
N GLU A 155 9.90 -15.24 6.83
CA GLU A 155 10.64 -15.00 8.07
C GLU A 155 10.33 -16.09 9.11
N VAL A 156 9.05 -16.33 9.38
CA VAL A 156 8.59 -17.37 10.33
C VAL A 156 9.08 -18.77 9.93
N ILE A 157 9.04 -19.11 8.64
CA ILE A 157 9.49 -20.42 8.13
C ILE A 157 10.99 -20.66 8.37
N VAL A 158 11.80 -19.60 8.38
CA VAL A 158 13.24 -19.68 8.63
C VAL A 158 13.55 -19.74 10.13
N GLU A 159 12.78 -19.05 10.96
CA GLU A 159 13.03 -18.93 12.40
C GLU A 159 12.46 -20.07 13.26
N ARG A 160 11.46 -20.80 12.77
CA ARG A 160 10.73 -21.82 13.52
C ARG A 160 10.99 -23.22 12.99
N GLU A 161 10.70 -24.22 13.83
CA GLU A 161 10.93 -25.61 13.50
C GLU A 161 10.05 -26.08 12.34
N VAL A 162 10.51 -27.12 11.63
CA VAL A 162 9.82 -27.62 10.42
C VAL A 162 8.41 -28.13 10.73
N HIS A 163 8.22 -28.73 11.90
CA HIS A 163 6.93 -29.27 12.29
C HIS A 163 5.91 -28.18 12.68
N GLU A 164 6.36 -26.99 13.10
CA GLU A 164 5.52 -25.86 13.50
C GLU A 164 5.02 -25.03 12.30
N THR A 165 5.72 -25.10 11.16
CA THR A 165 5.52 -24.17 10.03
C THR A 165 4.92 -24.81 8.78
N SER A 166 4.30 -25.98 8.91
CA SER A 166 3.68 -26.72 7.80
C SER A 166 2.61 -25.89 7.07
N SER A 167 1.66 -25.30 7.80
CA SER A 167 0.62 -24.43 7.24
C SER A 167 1.20 -23.15 6.64
N CYS A 168 2.20 -22.55 7.29
CA CYS A 168 2.90 -21.36 6.78
C CYS A 168 3.54 -21.63 5.42
N ARG A 169 4.21 -22.78 5.25
CA ARG A 169 4.80 -23.20 3.97
C ARG A 169 3.74 -23.35 2.89
N ALA A 170 2.65 -24.07 3.17
CA ALA A 170 1.56 -24.25 2.21
C ALA A 170 0.97 -22.92 1.73
N ILE A 171 0.71 -21.99 2.65
CA ILE A 171 0.20 -20.65 2.31
C ILE A 171 1.23 -19.83 1.52
N SER A 172 2.50 -19.86 1.92
CA SER A 172 3.59 -19.17 1.23
C SER A 172 3.77 -19.68 -0.22
N ASP A 173 3.69 -21.00 -0.41
CA ASP A 173 3.80 -21.64 -1.72
C ASP A 173 2.63 -21.27 -2.62
N GLN A 174 1.41 -21.22 -2.08
CA GLN A 174 0.25 -20.74 -2.83
C GLN A 174 0.40 -19.27 -3.24
N LEU A 175 0.88 -18.41 -2.33
CA LEU A 175 1.13 -16.99 -2.60
C LEU A 175 2.26 -16.75 -3.62
N LYS A 176 3.10 -17.74 -3.90
CA LYS A 176 4.14 -17.66 -4.96
C LYS A 176 3.51 -17.47 -6.34
N TRP A 177 2.43 -18.20 -6.62
CA TRP A 177 1.72 -18.18 -7.91
C TRP A 177 0.47 -17.31 -7.91
N PHE A 178 0.09 -16.78 -6.74
CA PHE A 178 -1.04 -15.87 -6.59
C PHE A 178 -0.78 -14.50 -7.21
N ALA A 179 -1.37 -14.24 -8.38
CA ALA A 179 -1.44 -12.94 -9.06
C ALA A 179 -0.09 -12.18 -9.21
N GLY A 180 -0.15 -10.97 -9.78
CA GLY A 180 1.01 -10.07 -9.85
C GLY A 180 1.31 -9.37 -8.53
N LYS A 181 2.53 -8.83 -8.39
CA LYS A 181 2.95 -8.04 -7.21
C LYS A 181 2.04 -6.83 -6.97
N GLN A 182 1.52 -6.23 -8.03
CA GLN A 182 0.59 -5.10 -8.01
C GLN A 182 -0.69 -5.45 -7.24
N VAL A 183 -1.27 -6.63 -7.51
CA VAL A 183 -2.47 -7.12 -6.80
C VAL A 183 -2.11 -7.45 -5.37
N LYS A 184 -1.03 -8.21 -5.13
CA LYS A 184 -0.62 -8.62 -3.77
C LYS A 184 -0.29 -7.45 -2.84
N ASN A 185 0.19 -6.32 -3.38
CA ASN A 185 0.51 -5.13 -2.61
C ASN A 185 -0.71 -4.41 -2.04
N VAL A 186 -1.91 -4.66 -2.58
CA VAL A 186 -3.14 -3.98 -2.14
C VAL A 186 -4.23 -4.96 -1.68
N ALA A 187 -4.28 -6.17 -2.24
CA ALA A 187 -5.20 -7.22 -1.81
C ALA A 187 -4.91 -7.60 -0.35
N SER A 188 -5.98 -7.73 0.44
CA SER A 188 -5.91 -8.02 1.87
C SER A 188 -6.36 -9.44 2.18
N VAL A 189 -5.82 -10.03 3.25
CA VAL A 189 -6.18 -11.38 3.74
C VAL A 189 -7.69 -11.51 3.98
N GLY A 190 -8.27 -10.61 4.79
CA GLY A 190 -9.70 -10.62 5.07
C GLY A 190 -10.56 -10.33 3.85
N GLY A 191 -10.05 -9.53 2.92
CA GLY A 191 -10.69 -9.34 1.61
C GLY A 191 -10.79 -10.65 0.82
N ASN A 192 -9.72 -11.43 0.74
CA ASN A 192 -9.73 -12.73 0.06
C ASN A 192 -10.70 -13.73 0.72
N ILE A 193 -10.70 -13.78 2.06
CA ILE A 193 -11.61 -14.65 2.83
C ILE A 193 -13.08 -14.25 2.59
N CYS A 194 -13.42 -12.98 2.85
CA CYS A 194 -14.79 -12.48 2.77
C CYS A 194 -15.36 -12.43 1.35
N THR A 195 -14.52 -12.32 0.32
CA THR A 195 -14.96 -12.50 -1.08
C THR A 195 -15.55 -13.90 -1.29
N ALA A 196 -15.07 -14.91 -0.55
CA ALA A 196 -15.59 -16.27 -0.57
C ALA A 196 -15.73 -16.85 -1.98
N SER A 197 -14.76 -16.54 -2.86
CA SER A 197 -14.75 -17.10 -4.21
C SER A 197 -14.69 -18.64 -4.13
N PRO A 198 -15.51 -19.38 -4.89
CA PRO A 198 -15.47 -20.84 -4.95
C PRO A 198 -14.12 -21.40 -5.37
N ILE A 199 -13.30 -20.58 -6.04
CA ILE A 199 -11.96 -20.89 -6.51
C ILE A 199 -10.88 -20.10 -5.75
N SER A 200 -11.17 -19.64 -4.52
CA SER A 200 -10.14 -18.99 -3.71
C SER A 200 -9.03 -19.99 -3.39
N ASP A 201 -7.81 -19.65 -3.75
CA ASP A 201 -6.64 -20.47 -3.48
C ASP A 201 -6.31 -20.57 -1.98
N LEU A 202 -6.62 -19.54 -1.19
CA LEU A 202 -6.22 -19.48 0.21
C LEU A 202 -7.30 -20.03 1.16
N ASN A 203 -8.59 -19.93 0.81
CA ASN A 203 -9.68 -20.39 1.68
C ASN A 203 -9.58 -21.87 2.07
N PRO A 204 -9.27 -22.80 1.14
CA PRO A 204 -9.04 -24.20 1.50
C PRO A 204 -7.89 -24.39 2.48
N LEU A 205 -6.82 -23.59 2.37
CA LEU A 205 -5.67 -23.68 3.25
C LEU A 205 -6.00 -23.22 4.68
N TRP A 206 -6.72 -22.11 4.82
CA TRP A 206 -7.17 -21.64 6.13
C TRP A 206 -8.09 -22.65 6.83
N MET A 207 -8.97 -23.29 6.05
CA MET A 207 -9.88 -24.32 6.56
C MET A 207 -9.10 -25.58 6.99
N ALA A 208 -8.16 -26.04 6.16
CA ALA A 208 -7.33 -27.21 6.46
C ALA A 208 -6.42 -26.97 7.68
N SER A 209 -5.96 -25.73 7.88
CA SER A 209 -5.16 -25.35 9.04
C SER A 209 -5.97 -25.09 10.31
N ARG A 210 -7.31 -25.22 10.26
CA ARG A 210 -8.22 -24.90 11.38
C ARG A 210 -8.02 -23.47 11.91
N ALA A 211 -7.92 -22.50 11.00
CA ALA A 211 -7.83 -21.09 11.38
C ALA A 211 -9.11 -20.64 12.11
N ASP A 212 -8.93 -19.84 13.17
CA ASP A 212 -10.01 -19.18 13.89
C ASP A 212 -10.29 -17.80 13.27
N PHE A 213 -11.58 -17.45 13.15
CA PHE A 213 -12.06 -16.23 12.47
C PHE A 213 -13.04 -15.42 13.32
#